data_AF-F5LFJ9-F1
#
_entry.id   AF-F5LFJ9-F1
#
_cell.length_a   1.000
_cell.length_b   1.000
_cell.length_c   1.000
_cell.angle_alpha   90.00
_cell.angle_beta   90.00
_cell.angle_gamma   90.00
#
_symmetry.space_group_name_H-M   'P 1'
#
loop_
_entity.id
_entity.type
_entity.pdbx_description
1 polymer ?
#
loop_
_entity_poly.entity_id
_entity_poly.type
_entity_poly.pdbx_seq_one_letter_code
_entity_poly.pdbx_strand_id
1 'polypeptide(L)'
;MEKKRCLFCDQIVPIGREDGYDLYTGCYCSPDGSYGLHRDSYDPYSVLSYQTKHLMFPVISAYIRELTDCGETVRLTIDDLEGIRNSPRVPVTIEDKGIRLLQFFHRHSEGPDEAVVLQQLPKSYNLTYSPNLQELIYIIEKLKEERLLERMGSSFKLTAQGWKTAEESLGGKRLKPCFVLLPEDGETRLQWTEKVLPVIEQCGYEPRTSERTAREKEADYSLRMIADSKLLIADLGAQGPEVFLAGGYALGRNIPVIWTSRRIGDETTASPSEKIRPFVWETAEELASILKQRLTSEVF
;
A
#
# COMPACT_ATOMS: atom_id res chain seq x y z
N MET A 1 33.04 -14.94 -4.21
CA MET A 1 31.68 -14.51 -3.87
C MET A 1 31.50 -14.70 -2.37
N GLU A 2 31.38 -13.60 -1.64
CA GLU A 2 31.20 -13.62 -0.19
C GLU A 2 29.81 -14.19 0.15
N LYS A 3 29.70 -14.92 1.27
CA LYS A 3 28.43 -15.46 1.74
C LYS A 3 28.14 -14.91 3.13
N LYS A 4 26.88 -14.56 3.39
CA LYS A 4 26.42 -14.15 4.72
C LYS A 4 25.11 -14.86 5.07
N ARG A 5 24.87 -14.99 6.37
CA ARG A 5 23.59 -15.44 6.91
C ARG A 5 22.57 -14.30 6.80
N CYS A 6 21.43 -14.55 6.17
CA CYS A 6 20.29 -13.65 6.18
C CYS A 6 19.76 -13.52 7.61
N LEU A 7 19.56 -12.29 8.09
CA LEU A 7 19.04 -12.04 9.45
C LEU A 7 17.60 -12.54 9.65
N PHE A 8 16.80 -12.58 8.57
CA PHE A 8 15.35 -12.76 8.66
C PHE A 8 14.89 -14.20 8.36
N CYS A 9 15.68 -14.99 7.62
CA CYS A 9 15.37 -16.40 7.34
C CYS A 9 16.50 -17.38 7.63
N ASP A 10 17.62 -16.91 8.19
CA ASP A 10 18.78 -17.70 8.60
C ASP A 10 19.52 -18.48 7.50
N GLN A 11 19.12 -18.32 6.24
CA GLN A 11 19.83 -18.94 5.11
C GLN A 11 21.18 -18.29 4.86
N ILE A 12 22.20 -19.11 4.57
CA ILE A 12 23.52 -18.63 4.17
C ILE A 12 23.54 -18.53 2.65
N VAL A 13 23.59 -17.31 2.14
CA VAL A 13 23.50 -17.03 0.71
C VAL A 13 24.63 -16.12 0.22
N PRO A 14 24.90 -16.09 -1.09
CA PRO A 14 25.78 -15.10 -1.68
C PRO A 14 25.32 -13.68 -1.37
N ILE A 15 26.29 -12.78 -1.21
CA ILE A 15 26.02 -11.34 -1.13
C ILE A 15 26.79 -10.55 -2.19
N GLY A 16 26.10 -9.55 -2.76
CA GLY A 16 26.69 -8.43 -3.50
C GLY A 16 26.86 -7.21 -2.58
N ARG A 17 27.63 -6.22 -3.02
CA ARG A 17 27.79 -4.94 -2.30
C ARG A 17 27.50 -3.79 -3.25
N GLU A 18 26.60 -2.91 -2.85
CA GLU A 18 26.18 -1.75 -3.65
C GLU A 18 25.73 -0.62 -2.71
N ASP A 19 26.23 0.60 -2.91
CA ASP A 19 25.77 1.82 -2.23
C ASP A 19 25.61 1.74 -0.70
N GLY A 20 26.49 1.00 -0.02
CA GLY A 20 26.39 0.84 1.44
C GLY A 20 25.55 -0.36 1.91
N TYR A 21 24.89 -1.06 0.99
CA TYR A 21 24.07 -2.23 1.24
C TYR A 21 24.81 -3.54 0.95
N ASP A 22 24.50 -4.56 1.73
CA ASP A 22 24.75 -5.95 1.37
C ASP A 22 23.48 -6.50 0.69
N LEU A 23 23.62 -6.93 -0.57
CA LEU A 23 22.54 -7.49 -1.38
C LEU A 23 22.50 -9.00 -1.22
N TYR A 24 21.49 -9.53 -0.53
CA TYR A 24 21.28 -10.95 -0.32
C TYR A 24 20.52 -11.55 -1.50
N THR A 25 21.08 -12.58 -2.15
CA THR A 25 20.47 -13.20 -3.35
C THR A 25 20.04 -14.63 -3.07
N GLY A 26 18.78 -14.97 -3.38
CA GLY A 26 18.29 -16.36 -3.37
C GLY A 26 18.08 -17.00 -1.99
N CYS A 27 17.87 -16.20 -0.94
CA CYS A 27 17.46 -16.71 0.38
C CYS A 27 15.94 -16.93 0.43
N TYR A 28 15.39 -17.53 1.51
CA TYR A 28 13.94 -17.72 1.61
C TYR A 28 13.12 -16.42 1.65
N CYS A 29 13.72 -15.28 2.02
CA CYS A 29 13.07 -13.96 1.90
C CYS A 29 12.94 -13.50 0.45
N SER A 30 13.84 -13.92 -0.46
CA SER A 30 13.76 -13.60 -1.89
C SER A 30 14.41 -14.73 -2.72
N PRO A 31 13.72 -15.87 -2.89
CA PRO A 31 14.24 -17.06 -3.61
C PRO A 31 14.70 -16.79 -5.03
N ASP A 32 13.93 -16.00 -5.79
CA ASP A 32 14.15 -15.75 -7.22
C ASP A 32 14.78 -14.37 -7.48
N GLY A 33 15.15 -13.64 -6.42
CA GLY A 33 15.59 -12.26 -6.49
C GLY A 33 16.64 -11.90 -5.45
N SER A 34 16.65 -10.63 -5.07
CA SER A 34 17.54 -10.12 -4.04
C SER A 34 16.91 -8.99 -3.24
N TYR A 35 17.42 -8.76 -2.03
CA TYR A 35 17.08 -7.59 -1.22
C TYR A 35 18.35 -7.01 -0.59
N GLY A 36 18.36 -5.70 -0.37
CA GLY A 36 19.46 -4.99 0.28
C GLY A 36 19.22 -4.78 1.77
N LEU A 37 20.26 -4.95 2.58
CA LEU A 37 20.30 -4.52 3.96
C LEU A 37 21.46 -3.54 4.16
N HIS A 38 21.17 -2.35 4.69
CA HIS A 38 22.20 -1.34 4.94
C HIS A 38 23.20 -1.86 5.98
N ARG A 39 24.50 -1.69 5.72
CA ARG A 39 25.55 -2.25 6.59
C ARG A 39 25.52 -1.69 8.01
N ASP A 40 25.10 -0.45 8.20
CA ASP A 40 24.99 0.13 9.55
C ASP A 40 23.79 -0.40 10.35
N SER A 41 22.91 -1.19 9.74
CA SER A 41 21.76 -1.78 10.43
C SER A 41 22.07 -3.09 11.15
N TYR A 42 23.21 -3.74 10.87
CA TYR A 42 23.56 -5.02 11.51
C TYR A 42 23.64 -4.92 13.03
N ASP A 43 24.39 -3.94 13.56
CA ASP A 43 24.58 -3.77 15.00
C ASP A 43 23.25 -3.41 15.70
N PRO A 44 22.45 -2.44 15.20
CA PRO A 44 21.11 -2.18 15.73
C PRO A 44 20.18 -3.41 15.74
N TYR A 45 20.14 -4.20 14.67
CA TYR A 45 19.35 -5.45 14.64
C TYR A 45 19.88 -6.46 15.66
N SER A 46 21.19 -6.52 15.88
CA SER A 46 21.82 -7.48 16.80
C SER A 46 21.44 -7.23 18.27
N VAL A 47 21.23 -5.97 18.66
CA VAL A 47 20.91 -5.60 20.05
C VAL A 47 19.41 -5.65 20.38
N LEU A 48 18.55 -5.86 19.38
CA LEU A 48 17.11 -6.04 19.61
C LEU A 48 16.84 -7.23 20.55
N SER A 49 15.81 -7.06 21.39
CA SER A 49 15.37 -8.11 22.31
C SER A 49 14.95 -9.38 21.55
N TYR A 50 15.08 -10.54 22.20
CA TYR A 50 14.63 -11.81 21.62
C TYR A 50 13.15 -11.77 21.23
N GLN A 51 12.31 -11.15 22.08
CA GLN A 51 10.87 -11.00 21.81
C GLN A 51 10.62 -10.17 20.55
N THR A 52 11.33 -9.04 20.39
CA THR A 52 11.22 -8.18 19.21
C THR A 52 11.63 -8.95 17.95
N LYS A 53 12.75 -9.67 17.98
CA LYS A 53 13.22 -10.46 16.84
C LYS A 53 12.23 -11.56 16.46
N HIS A 54 11.71 -12.27 17.46
CA HIS A 54 10.74 -13.36 17.25
C HIS A 54 9.45 -12.86 16.59
N LEU A 55 8.98 -11.66 16.97
CA LEU A 55 7.79 -11.05 16.39
C LEU A 55 8.06 -10.47 15.00
N MET A 56 9.16 -9.74 14.83
CA MET A 56 9.39 -8.89 13.65
C MET A 56 10.08 -9.59 12.50
N PHE A 57 11.02 -10.51 12.74
CA PHE A 57 11.80 -11.10 11.65
C PHE A 57 10.94 -11.94 10.69
N PRO A 58 9.94 -12.72 11.15
CA PRO A 58 9.01 -13.38 10.23
C PRO A 58 8.22 -12.38 9.37
N VAL A 59 7.79 -11.27 9.95
CA VAL A 59 7.05 -10.20 9.25
C VAL A 59 7.93 -9.54 8.18
N ILE A 60 9.17 -9.19 8.52
CA ILE A 60 10.12 -8.60 7.56
C ILE A 60 10.47 -9.60 6.45
N SER A 61 10.70 -10.87 6.80
CA SER A 61 10.95 -11.94 5.83
C SER A 61 9.79 -12.08 4.82
N ALA A 62 8.54 -11.99 5.30
CA ALA A 62 7.35 -12.02 4.48
C ALA A 62 7.17 -10.77 3.62
N TYR A 63 7.46 -9.60 4.18
CA TYR A 63 7.44 -8.33 3.47
C TYR A 63 8.41 -8.33 2.28
N ILE A 64 9.67 -8.74 2.52
CA ILE A 64 10.66 -8.91 1.44
C ILE A 64 10.14 -9.91 0.40
N ARG A 65 9.60 -11.05 0.85
CA ARG A 65 9.11 -12.10 -0.05
C ARG A 65 8.00 -11.58 -0.95
N GLU A 66 6.97 -10.93 -0.41
CA GLU A 66 5.86 -10.40 -1.20
C GLU A 66 6.29 -9.30 -2.17
N LEU A 67 7.11 -8.34 -1.73
CA LEU A 67 7.54 -7.23 -2.59
C LEU A 67 8.43 -7.71 -3.74
N THR A 68 9.40 -8.58 -3.45
CA THR A 68 10.30 -9.11 -4.50
C THR A 68 9.55 -10.03 -5.46
N ASP A 69 8.56 -10.77 -4.97
CA ASP A 69 7.62 -11.56 -5.78
C ASP A 69 6.78 -10.71 -6.74
N CYS A 70 6.46 -9.47 -6.34
CA CYS A 70 5.79 -8.48 -7.17
C CYS A 70 6.75 -7.68 -8.08
N GLY A 71 8.04 -8.02 -8.10
CA GLY A 71 9.07 -7.33 -8.88
C GLY A 71 9.54 -5.99 -8.30
N GLU A 72 9.17 -5.66 -7.06
CA GLU A 72 9.65 -4.46 -6.37
C GLU A 72 11.09 -4.67 -5.86
N THR A 73 11.88 -3.59 -5.85
CA THR A 73 13.23 -3.59 -5.26
C THR A 73 13.12 -3.27 -3.77
N VAL A 74 13.68 -4.13 -2.93
CA VAL A 74 13.63 -3.97 -1.47
C VAL A 74 15.01 -3.61 -0.92
N ARG A 75 15.11 -2.45 -0.27
CA ARG A 75 16.30 -2.00 0.48
C ARG A 75 15.86 -1.62 1.89
N LEU A 76 16.48 -2.22 2.90
CA LEU A 76 16.08 -2.08 4.30
C LEU A 76 17.18 -1.43 5.14
N THR A 77 16.72 -0.66 6.12
CA THR A 77 17.47 -0.07 7.23
C THR A 77 16.77 -0.43 8.55
N ILE A 78 17.42 -0.18 9.68
CA ILE A 78 16.79 -0.39 11.00
C ILE A 78 15.54 0.49 11.20
N ASP A 79 15.52 1.68 10.62
CA ASP A 79 14.44 2.66 10.79
C ASP A 79 13.13 2.20 10.10
N ASP A 80 13.24 1.30 9.11
CA ASP A 80 12.08 0.74 8.40
C ASP A 80 11.27 -0.24 9.26
N LEU A 81 11.80 -0.70 10.40
CA LEU A 81 11.18 -1.75 11.21
C LEU A 81 9.77 -1.38 11.70
N GLU A 82 9.60 -0.17 12.26
CA GLU A 82 8.29 0.31 12.72
C GLU A 82 7.38 0.69 11.53
N GLY A 83 7.95 1.20 10.44
CA GLY A 83 7.20 1.50 9.21
C GLY A 83 6.59 0.24 8.58
N ILE A 84 7.35 -0.83 8.50
CA ILE A 84 6.88 -2.14 8.00
C ILE A 84 5.83 -2.71 8.94
N ARG A 85 6.07 -2.69 10.26
CA ARG A 85 5.15 -3.23 11.26
C ARG A 85 3.75 -2.61 11.17
N ASN A 86 3.70 -1.29 11.01
CA ASN A 86 2.46 -0.53 10.97
C ASN A 86 1.92 -0.35 9.53
N SER A 87 2.58 -0.96 8.54
CA SER A 87 2.15 -0.85 7.16
C SER A 87 0.79 -1.52 6.95
N PRO A 88 -0.16 -0.85 6.27
CA PRO A 88 -1.45 -1.47 5.92
C PRO A 88 -1.28 -2.66 4.96
N ARG A 89 -0.10 -2.85 4.38
CA ARG A 89 0.22 -4.02 3.56
C ARG A 89 0.39 -5.29 4.42
N VAL A 90 0.83 -5.17 5.66
CA VAL A 90 1.06 -6.32 6.54
C VAL A 90 -0.29 -6.87 7.03
N PRO A 91 -0.67 -8.11 6.66
CA PRO A 91 -1.93 -8.69 7.08
C PRO A 91 -1.91 -8.99 8.59
N VAL A 92 -2.98 -8.60 9.27
CA VAL A 92 -3.13 -8.80 10.72
C VAL A 92 -3.95 -10.04 11.03
N THR A 93 -5.03 -10.29 10.27
CA THR A 93 -5.95 -11.39 10.51
C THR A 93 -5.55 -12.67 9.78
N ILE A 94 -6.03 -13.82 10.24
CA ILE A 94 -5.80 -15.11 9.55
C ILE A 94 -6.40 -15.09 8.14
N GLU A 95 -7.55 -14.45 8.00
CA GLU A 95 -8.25 -14.24 6.73
C GLU A 95 -7.38 -13.45 5.76
N ASP A 96 -6.85 -12.29 6.17
CA ASP A 96 -5.96 -11.47 5.33
C ASP A 96 -4.68 -12.23 4.95
N LYS A 97 -4.11 -13.01 5.87
CA LYS A 97 -2.95 -13.87 5.60
C LYS A 97 -3.29 -14.97 4.60
N GLY A 98 -4.48 -15.56 4.68
CA GLY A 98 -5.00 -16.51 3.70
C GLY A 98 -5.13 -15.89 2.32
N ILE A 99 -5.62 -14.65 2.23
CA ILE A 99 -5.68 -13.90 0.98
C ILE A 99 -4.27 -13.73 0.37
N ARG A 100 -3.23 -13.41 1.16
CA ARG A 100 -1.85 -13.32 0.64
C ARG A 100 -1.38 -14.62 -0.04
N LEU A 101 -1.74 -15.77 0.51
CA LEU A 101 -1.41 -17.06 -0.08
C LEU A 101 -2.13 -17.29 -1.41
N LEU A 102 -3.42 -16.95 -1.48
CA LEU A 102 -4.19 -17.05 -2.73
C LEU A 102 -3.61 -16.14 -3.81
N GLN A 103 -3.27 -14.90 -3.44
CA GLN A 103 -2.61 -13.93 -4.32
C GLN A 103 -1.27 -14.43 -4.84
N PHE A 104 -0.45 -15.03 -3.97
CA PHE A 104 0.81 -15.65 -4.38
C PHE A 104 0.57 -16.73 -5.43
N PHE A 105 -0.34 -17.69 -5.17
CA PHE A 105 -0.61 -18.75 -6.15
C PHE A 105 -1.16 -18.20 -7.46
N HIS A 106 -2.07 -17.24 -7.42
CA HIS A 106 -2.59 -16.60 -8.62
C HIS A 106 -1.49 -15.96 -9.49
N ARG A 107 -0.48 -15.34 -8.89
CA ARG A 107 0.66 -14.78 -9.65
C ARG A 107 1.58 -15.85 -10.24
N HIS A 108 1.54 -17.07 -9.72
CA HIS A 108 2.43 -18.17 -10.08
C HIS A 108 1.77 -19.27 -10.90
N SER A 109 0.51 -19.10 -11.28
CA SER A 109 -0.20 -19.96 -12.22
C SER A 109 -0.74 -19.14 -13.40
N GLU A 110 -0.79 -19.77 -14.58
CA GLU A 110 -1.31 -19.17 -15.82
C GLU A 110 -2.85 -19.19 -15.86
N GLY A 111 -3.49 -20.01 -15.02
CA GLY A 111 -4.95 -20.07 -14.94
C GLY A 111 -5.48 -20.84 -13.72
N PRO A 112 -6.82 -20.84 -13.54
CA PRO A 112 -7.47 -21.68 -12.55
C PRO A 112 -7.16 -23.15 -12.86
N ASP A 113 -7.12 -23.97 -11.81
CA ASP A 113 -6.82 -25.40 -11.90
C ASP A 113 -5.40 -25.79 -12.34
N GLU A 114 -4.51 -24.83 -12.54
CA GLU A 114 -3.08 -25.10 -12.71
C GLU A 114 -2.38 -25.20 -11.35
N ALA A 115 -1.46 -26.17 -11.24
CA ALA A 115 -0.80 -26.48 -9.99
C ALA A 115 0.57 -25.79 -9.86
N VAL A 116 0.75 -25.10 -8.74
CA VAL A 116 2.02 -24.49 -8.31
C VAL A 116 2.69 -25.41 -7.28
N VAL A 117 3.97 -25.73 -7.48
CA VAL A 117 4.73 -26.62 -6.60
C VAL A 117 5.57 -25.83 -5.61
N LEU A 118 5.29 -25.95 -4.31
CA LEU A 118 6.11 -25.40 -3.23
C LEU A 118 7.11 -26.44 -2.72
N GLN A 119 8.33 -26.41 -3.25
CA GLN A 119 9.42 -27.35 -2.93
C GLN A 119 9.81 -27.34 -1.44
N GLN A 120 9.71 -26.20 -0.74
CA GLN A 120 10.17 -26.02 0.64
C GLN A 120 9.07 -25.48 1.56
N LEU A 121 7.91 -26.15 1.59
CA LEU A 121 6.77 -25.73 2.43
C LEU A 121 7.14 -25.44 3.90
N PRO A 122 7.99 -26.24 4.60
CA PRO A 122 8.37 -25.95 5.99
C PRO A 122 9.08 -24.61 6.22
N LYS A 123 9.60 -24.00 5.14
CA LYS A 123 10.33 -22.72 5.16
C LYS A 123 9.57 -21.59 4.46
N SER A 124 8.36 -21.85 3.97
CA SER A 124 7.57 -20.90 3.16
C SER A 124 6.46 -20.23 3.97
N TYR A 125 6.52 -20.25 5.31
CA TYR A 125 5.53 -19.57 6.17
C TYR A 125 5.57 -18.04 6.06
N ASN A 126 6.62 -17.50 5.42
CA ASN A 126 6.68 -16.10 5.04
C ASN A 126 5.75 -15.73 3.87
N LEU A 127 5.19 -16.70 3.12
CA LEU A 127 4.16 -16.42 2.11
C LEU A 127 2.87 -15.84 2.71
N THR A 128 2.62 -16.10 3.99
CA THR A 128 1.41 -15.69 4.71
C THR A 128 1.69 -14.71 5.84
N TYR A 129 2.90 -14.15 5.97
CA TYR A 129 3.29 -13.38 7.18
C TYR A 129 3.09 -14.17 8.48
N SER A 130 3.21 -15.50 8.40
CA SER A 130 3.05 -16.35 9.58
C SER A 130 4.31 -16.36 10.43
N PRO A 131 4.19 -16.38 11.77
CA PRO A 131 5.36 -16.42 12.64
C PRO A 131 6.05 -17.79 12.61
N ASN A 132 5.34 -18.84 12.19
CA ASN A 132 5.83 -20.21 12.17
C ASN A 132 5.04 -21.08 11.18
N LEU A 133 5.50 -22.33 11.01
CA LEU A 133 4.88 -23.32 10.14
C LEU A 133 3.47 -23.73 10.59
N GLN A 134 3.18 -23.74 11.89
CA GLN A 134 1.87 -24.20 12.39
C GLN A 134 0.75 -23.27 11.90
N GLU A 135 0.97 -21.95 11.92
CA GLU A 135 -0.02 -20.98 11.41
C GLU A 135 -0.18 -21.09 9.88
N LEU A 136 0.92 -21.29 9.12
CA LEU A 136 0.82 -21.54 7.68
C LEU A 136 -0.04 -22.79 7.39
N ILE A 137 0.20 -23.90 8.10
CA ILE A 137 -0.57 -25.13 7.92
C ILE A 137 -2.03 -24.90 8.28
N TYR A 138 -2.32 -24.17 9.35
CA TYR A 138 -3.68 -23.80 9.73
C TYR A 138 -4.38 -23.00 8.62
N ILE A 139 -3.72 -21.97 8.07
CA ILE A 139 -4.25 -21.18 6.95
C ILE A 139 -4.53 -22.07 5.73
N ILE A 140 -3.60 -22.95 5.37
CA ILE A 140 -3.79 -23.89 4.24
C ILE A 140 -5.01 -24.78 4.46
N GLU A 141 -5.17 -25.36 5.65
CA GLU A 141 -6.31 -26.22 5.95
C GLU A 141 -7.63 -25.45 5.93
N LYS A 142 -7.67 -24.22 6.47
CA LYS A 142 -8.84 -23.34 6.39
C LYS A 142 -9.24 -23.04 4.93
N LEU A 143 -8.29 -22.66 4.09
CA LEU A 143 -8.55 -22.39 2.67
C LEU A 143 -9.04 -23.63 1.91
N LYS A 144 -8.61 -24.84 2.31
CA LYS A 144 -9.12 -26.11 1.77
C LYS A 144 -10.55 -26.39 2.21
N GLU A 145 -10.86 -26.18 3.50
CA GLU A 145 -12.22 -26.33 4.04
C GLU A 145 -13.21 -25.38 3.34
N GLU A 146 -12.77 -24.15 3.06
CA GLU A 146 -13.53 -23.14 2.30
C GLU A 146 -13.55 -23.39 0.78
N ARG A 147 -12.91 -24.46 0.30
CA ARG A 147 -12.80 -24.85 -1.11
C ARG A 147 -12.18 -23.76 -2.00
N LEU A 148 -11.28 -22.95 -1.45
CA LEU A 148 -10.50 -21.94 -2.19
C LEU A 148 -9.19 -22.53 -2.74
N LEU A 149 -8.68 -23.57 -2.07
CA LEU A 149 -7.39 -24.16 -2.38
C LEU A 149 -7.49 -25.69 -2.38
N GLU A 150 -6.88 -26.33 -3.37
CA GLU A 150 -6.62 -27.76 -3.38
C GLU A 150 -5.13 -28.02 -3.13
N ARG A 151 -4.84 -29.10 -2.42
CA ARG A 151 -3.47 -29.50 -2.11
C ARG A 151 -3.27 -31.00 -2.29
N MET A 152 -2.25 -31.36 -3.07
CA MET A 152 -1.76 -32.72 -3.23
C MET A 152 -0.25 -32.74 -2.93
N GLY A 153 0.12 -33.12 -1.71
CA GLY A 153 1.53 -33.10 -1.25
C GLY A 153 2.09 -31.68 -1.18
N SER A 154 3.07 -31.37 -2.03
CA SER A 154 3.68 -30.04 -2.24
C SER A 154 3.07 -29.26 -3.40
N SER A 155 2.08 -29.84 -4.09
CA SER A 155 1.37 -29.25 -5.22
C SER A 155 0.12 -28.54 -4.71
N PHE A 156 -0.04 -27.27 -5.10
CA PHE A 156 -1.15 -26.41 -4.71
C PHE A 156 -1.87 -25.91 -5.93
N LYS A 157 -3.19 -25.85 -5.88
CA LYS A 157 -4.00 -25.46 -7.02
C LYS A 157 -5.14 -24.57 -6.54
N LEU A 158 -5.33 -23.41 -7.17
CA LEU A 158 -6.49 -22.58 -6.91
C LEU A 158 -7.73 -23.22 -7.55
N THR A 159 -8.81 -23.33 -6.78
CA THR A 159 -10.12 -23.65 -7.35
C THR A 159 -10.65 -22.44 -8.13
N ALA A 160 -11.70 -22.61 -8.93
CA ALA A 160 -12.35 -21.47 -9.59
C ALA A 160 -12.80 -20.38 -8.59
N GLN A 161 -13.29 -20.79 -7.40
CA GLN A 161 -13.65 -19.84 -6.35
C GLN A 161 -12.40 -19.16 -5.75
N GLY A 162 -11.34 -19.91 -5.48
CA GLY A 162 -10.08 -19.35 -4.97
C GLY A 162 -9.42 -18.39 -5.95
N TRP A 163 -9.48 -18.70 -7.25
CA TRP A 163 -9.01 -17.83 -8.32
C TRP A 163 -9.75 -16.50 -8.32
N LYS A 164 -11.09 -16.55 -8.33
CA LYS A 164 -11.93 -15.35 -8.27
C LYS A 164 -11.68 -14.53 -7.01
N THR A 165 -11.59 -15.17 -5.84
CA THR A 165 -11.25 -14.49 -4.58
C THR A 165 -9.87 -13.83 -4.66
N ALA A 166 -8.87 -14.50 -5.26
CA ALA A 166 -7.55 -13.93 -5.48
C ALA A 166 -7.62 -12.72 -6.42
N GLU A 167 -8.30 -12.83 -7.57
CA GLU A 167 -8.52 -11.72 -8.52
C GLU A 167 -9.23 -10.54 -7.88
N GLU A 168 -10.30 -10.77 -7.12
CA GLU A 168 -11.03 -9.72 -6.40
C GLU A 168 -10.15 -9.07 -5.33
N SER A 169 -9.24 -9.81 -4.71
CA SER A 169 -8.29 -9.27 -3.74
C SER A 169 -7.08 -8.55 -4.38
N LEU A 170 -6.69 -8.93 -5.61
CA LEU A 170 -5.65 -8.27 -6.39
C LEU A 170 -6.20 -7.00 -7.08
N GLY A 171 -7.48 -7.06 -7.50
CA GLY A 171 -8.28 -5.98 -8.06
C GLY A 171 -9.00 -5.13 -7.00
N GLY A 172 -8.92 -5.51 -5.72
CA GLY A 172 -9.55 -4.85 -4.59
C GLY A 172 -8.52 -4.29 -3.63
N LYS A 173 -8.37 -2.96 -3.66
CA LYS A 173 -7.45 -2.10 -2.88
C LYS A 173 -6.07 -1.81 -3.49
N ARG A 174 -5.98 -1.62 -4.81
CA ARG A 174 -5.22 -0.42 -5.24
C ARG A 174 -6.08 0.77 -4.89
N LEU A 175 -5.64 1.51 -3.88
CA LEU A 175 -6.20 2.83 -3.59
C LEU A 175 -6.21 3.62 -4.90
N LYS A 176 -7.40 4.05 -5.35
CA LYS A 176 -7.58 4.80 -6.58
C LYS A 176 -6.81 6.12 -6.45
N PRO A 177 -5.83 6.45 -7.30
CA PRO A 177 -5.07 7.69 -7.14
C PRO A 177 -6.01 8.89 -7.08
N CYS A 178 -5.89 9.68 -6.01
CA CYS A 178 -6.70 10.85 -5.76
C CYS A 178 -5.77 12.04 -5.56
N PHE A 179 -5.96 13.10 -6.33
CA PHE A 179 -5.18 14.32 -6.14
C PHE A 179 -5.94 15.28 -5.24
N VAL A 180 -5.27 15.86 -4.25
CA VAL A 180 -5.86 16.79 -3.29
C VAL A 180 -5.10 18.12 -3.34
N LEU A 181 -5.80 19.15 -3.82
CA LEU A 181 -5.30 20.52 -3.84
C LEU A 181 -5.70 21.22 -2.55
N LEU A 182 -4.69 21.57 -1.75
CA LEU A 182 -4.84 22.19 -0.44
C LEU A 182 -4.31 23.63 -0.41
N PRO A 183 -4.91 24.53 0.39
CA PRO A 183 -4.35 25.84 0.68
C PRO A 183 -2.96 25.77 1.34
N GLU A 184 -2.24 26.89 1.28
CA GLU A 184 -0.88 27.03 1.83
C GLU A 184 -0.84 27.30 3.34
N ASP A 185 -1.99 27.30 4.00
CA ASP A 185 -2.09 27.52 5.44
C ASP A 185 -1.71 26.26 6.24
N GLY A 186 -0.70 26.41 7.10
CA GLY A 186 -0.17 25.28 7.86
C GLY A 186 -1.18 24.60 8.78
N GLU A 187 -2.12 25.36 9.35
CA GLU A 187 -3.15 24.82 10.26
C GLU A 187 -4.17 23.95 9.53
N THR A 188 -4.71 24.40 8.40
CA THR A 188 -5.66 23.60 7.62
C THR A 188 -4.96 22.42 6.97
N ARG A 189 -3.73 22.56 6.46
CA ARG A 189 -2.96 21.39 5.98
C ARG A 189 -2.78 20.31 7.05
N LEU A 190 -2.51 20.71 8.30
CA LEU A 190 -2.40 19.76 9.42
C LEU A 190 -3.73 19.04 9.67
N GLN A 191 -4.83 19.81 9.72
CA GLN A 191 -6.19 19.26 9.89
C GLN A 191 -6.56 18.27 8.79
N TRP A 192 -6.21 18.56 7.53
CA TRP A 192 -6.44 17.66 6.41
C TRP A 192 -5.62 16.38 6.54
N THR A 193 -4.33 16.50 6.80
CA THR A 193 -3.41 15.37 6.94
C THR A 193 -3.82 14.43 8.07
N GLU A 194 -4.20 14.97 9.23
CA GLU A 194 -4.52 14.15 10.41
C GLU A 194 -5.93 13.54 10.37
N LYS A 195 -6.92 14.26 9.81
CA LYS A 195 -8.33 13.90 10.00
C LYS A 195 -9.08 13.57 8.71
N VAL A 196 -8.66 14.12 7.58
CA VAL A 196 -9.41 14.01 6.31
C VAL A 196 -8.78 12.99 5.37
N LEU A 197 -7.46 13.02 5.17
CA LEU A 197 -6.76 12.07 4.30
C LEU A 197 -6.95 10.60 4.72
N PRO A 198 -6.87 10.23 6.02
CA PRO A 198 -7.09 8.84 6.44
C PRO A 198 -8.50 8.33 6.09
N VAL A 199 -9.49 9.21 6.07
CA VAL A 199 -10.87 8.85 5.69
C VAL A 199 -11.00 8.63 4.19
N ILE A 200 -10.30 9.40 3.37
CA ILE A 200 -10.22 9.20 1.92
C ILE A 200 -9.54 7.85 1.60
N GLU A 201 -8.49 7.49 2.32
CA GLU A 201 -7.82 6.19 2.23
C GLU A 201 -8.74 5.03 2.61
N GLN A 202 -9.49 5.17 3.71
CA GLN A 202 -10.52 4.21 4.11
C GLN A 202 -11.62 4.03 3.06
N CYS A 203 -11.87 5.05 2.23
CA CYS A 203 -12.81 5.00 1.11
C CYS A 203 -12.21 4.43 -0.18
N GLY A 204 -10.97 3.91 -0.14
CA GLY A 204 -10.36 3.23 -1.29
C GLY A 204 -9.64 4.14 -2.27
N TYR A 205 -9.23 5.35 -1.85
CA TYR A 205 -8.47 6.31 -2.65
C TYR A 205 -7.06 6.57 -2.09
N GLU A 206 -6.08 6.87 -2.93
CA GLU A 206 -4.69 7.18 -2.52
C GLU A 206 -4.51 8.70 -2.61
N PRO A 207 -4.67 9.46 -1.51
CA PRO A 207 -4.55 10.91 -1.57
C PRO A 207 -3.09 11.31 -1.81
N ARG A 208 -2.87 12.16 -2.81
CA ARG A 208 -1.60 12.80 -3.12
C ARG A 208 -1.79 14.31 -3.07
N THR A 209 -0.93 15.01 -2.33
CA THR A 209 -0.93 16.47 -2.22
C THR A 209 0.30 17.04 -2.92
N SER A 210 0.25 18.31 -3.33
CA SER A 210 1.44 19.01 -3.80
C SER A 210 2.27 19.52 -2.62
N GLU A 211 3.46 18.96 -2.43
CA GLU A 211 4.50 19.54 -1.60
C GLU A 211 5.30 20.54 -2.44
N ARG A 212 5.08 21.84 -2.21
CA ARG A 212 5.90 22.90 -2.81
C ARG A 212 7.25 22.94 -2.10
N THR A 213 8.17 22.04 -2.45
CA THR A 213 9.58 22.26 -2.14
C THR A 213 10.15 23.19 -3.20
N ALA A 214 10.94 24.18 -2.78
CA ALA A 214 11.28 25.40 -3.53
C ALA A 214 12.11 25.23 -4.82
N ARG A 215 12.11 24.06 -5.48
CA ARG A 215 12.80 23.83 -6.74
C ARG A 215 11.97 22.97 -7.68
N GLU A 216 11.82 23.52 -8.89
CA GLU A 216 11.38 22.93 -10.16
C GLU A 216 9.93 23.23 -10.58
N LYS A 217 9.80 23.52 -11.88
CA LYS A 217 8.63 23.99 -12.62
C LYS A 217 7.33 23.24 -12.24
N GLU A 218 6.59 23.78 -11.27
CA GLU A 218 5.50 23.10 -10.54
C GLU A 218 4.20 22.84 -11.35
N ALA A 219 3.96 23.60 -12.43
CA ALA A 219 2.70 23.53 -13.18
C ALA A 219 2.54 22.22 -13.98
N ASP A 220 3.61 21.74 -14.63
CA ASP A 220 3.57 20.52 -15.46
C ASP A 220 3.45 19.25 -14.61
N TYR A 221 4.02 19.25 -13.41
CA TYR A 221 3.97 18.11 -12.49
C TYR A 221 2.55 17.92 -11.92
N SER A 222 1.87 19.02 -11.59
CA SER A 222 0.50 19.00 -11.04
C SER A 222 -0.53 18.49 -12.04
N LEU A 223 -0.48 18.94 -13.31
CA LEU A 223 -1.40 18.46 -14.35
C LEU A 223 -1.18 16.98 -14.72
N ARG A 224 0.07 16.52 -14.67
CA ARG A 224 0.39 15.10 -14.87
C ARG A 224 -0.16 14.23 -13.75
N MET A 225 0.02 14.64 -12.49
CA MET A 225 -0.58 13.93 -11.35
C MET A 225 -2.11 13.90 -11.42
N ILE A 226 -2.74 14.99 -11.87
CA ILE A 226 -4.19 15.02 -12.11
C ILE A 226 -4.56 14.04 -13.23
N ALA A 227 -3.82 14.00 -14.35
CA ALA A 227 -4.12 13.12 -15.46
C ALA A 227 -4.09 11.63 -15.09
N ASP A 228 -3.25 11.26 -14.12
CA ASP A 228 -3.12 9.90 -13.60
C ASP A 228 -4.13 9.58 -12.47
N SER A 229 -4.91 10.57 -12.03
CA SER A 229 -5.87 10.46 -10.94
C SER A 229 -7.25 9.97 -11.38
N LYS A 230 -7.97 9.34 -10.44
CA LYS A 230 -9.36 8.91 -10.58
C LYS A 230 -10.35 9.84 -9.88
N LEU A 231 -9.83 10.77 -9.08
CA LEU A 231 -10.58 11.79 -8.36
C LEU A 231 -9.69 13.00 -8.13
N LEU A 232 -10.26 14.19 -8.23
CA LEU A 232 -9.66 15.43 -7.76
C LEU A 232 -10.50 16.00 -6.61
N ILE A 233 -9.87 16.31 -5.49
CA ILE A 233 -10.46 17.10 -4.41
C ILE A 233 -9.75 18.45 -4.41
N ALA A 234 -10.51 19.53 -4.57
CA ALA A 234 -9.98 20.87 -4.72
C ALA A 234 -10.60 21.81 -3.68
N ASP A 235 -9.79 22.24 -2.71
CA ASP A 235 -10.23 23.23 -1.73
C ASP A 235 -10.05 24.66 -2.27
N LEU A 236 -11.15 25.40 -2.34
CA LEU A 236 -11.22 26.76 -2.86
C LEU A 236 -10.72 27.82 -1.87
N GLY A 237 -10.39 27.44 -0.63
CA GLY A 237 -9.66 28.29 0.31
C GLY A 237 -8.27 28.66 -0.24
N ALA A 238 -7.72 27.82 -1.12
CA ALA A 238 -6.62 28.17 -2.00
C ALA A 238 -7.14 29.08 -3.13
N GLN A 239 -7.24 30.39 -2.89
CA GLN A 239 -7.75 31.36 -3.87
C GLN A 239 -6.78 31.63 -5.05
N GLY A 240 -6.10 30.60 -5.56
CA GLY A 240 -5.24 30.67 -6.72
C GLY A 240 -6.01 30.35 -8.02
N PRO A 241 -5.78 31.08 -9.13
CA PRO A 241 -6.25 30.70 -10.47
C PRO A 241 -5.91 29.25 -10.87
N GLU A 242 -4.86 28.68 -10.26
CA GLU A 242 -4.37 27.32 -10.47
C GLU A 242 -5.39 26.24 -10.07
N VAL A 243 -6.19 26.47 -9.02
CA VAL A 243 -7.18 25.48 -8.55
C VAL A 243 -8.33 25.34 -9.55
N PHE A 244 -8.80 26.46 -10.10
CA PHE A 244 -9.81 26.46 -11.16
C PHE A 244 -9.27 25.87 -12.46
N LEU A 245 -8.00 26.14 -12.81
CA LEU A 245 -7.36 25.53 -13.98
C LEU A 245 -7.25 24.01 -13.84
N ALA A 246 -6.80 23.52 -12.68
CA ALA A 246 -6.68 22.10 -12.37
C ALA A 246 -8.05 21.40 -12.39
N GLY A 247 -9.06 22.00 -11.76
CA GLY A 247 -10.42 21.46 -11.78
C GLY A 247 -11.04 21.48 -13.18
N GLY A 248 -10.82 22.54 -13.96
CA GLY A 248 -11.23 22.59 -15.37
C GLY A 248 -10.57 21.51 -16.22
N TYR A 249 -9.27 21.28 -16.02
CA TYR A 249 -8.51 20.22 -16.70
C TYR A 249 -9.01 18.82 -16.33
N ALA A 250 -9.25 18.56 -15.04
CA ALA A 250 -9.81 17.29 -14.57
C ALA A 250 -11.19 17.02 -15.18
N LEU A 251 -12.09 18.01 -15.15
CA LEU A 251 -13.41 17.92 -15.78
C LEU A 251 -13.31 17.64 -17.28
N GLY A 252 -12.40 18.31 -17.98
CA GLY A 252 -12.14 18.08 -19.41
C GLY A 252 -11.63 16.65 -19.74
N ARG A 253 -11.08 15.95 -18.75
CA ARG A 253 -10.62 14.55 -18.86
C ARG A 253 -11.61 13.53 -18.30
N ASN A 254 -12.83 13.95 -17.95
CA ASN A 254 -13.83 13.12 -17.26
C ASN A 254 -13.33 12.56 -15.92
N ILE A 255 -12.49 13.32 -15.21
CA ILE A 255 -12.08 12.99 -13.85
C ILE A 255 -13.06 13.73 -12.91
N PRO A 256 -13.75 13.03 -12.01
CA PRO A 256 -14.64 13.66 -11.03
C PRO A 256 -13.90 14.67 -10.16
N VAL A 257 -14.56 15.81 -9.88
CA VAL A 257 -14.02 16.87 -9.04
C VAL A 257 -14.95 17.13 -7.87
N ILE A 258 -14.41 17.06 -6.64
CA ILE A 258 -15.07 17.50 -5.43
C ILE A 258 -14.48 18.84 -5.03
N TRP A 259 -15.34 19.86 -5.00
CA TRP A 259 -14.97 21.19 -4.56
C TRP A 259 -15.27 21.34 -3.07
N THR A 260 -14.31 21.82 -2.28
CA THR A 260 -14.48 22.10 -0.85
C THR A 260 -14.13 23.55 -0.57
N SER A 261 -14.64 24.12 0.50
CA SER A 261 -14.26 25.46 0.96
C SER A 261 -14.44 25.54 2.46
N ARG A 262 -13.39 25.96 3.17
CA ARG A 262 -13.53 26.29 4.58
C ARG A 262 -14.39 27.55 4.73
N ARG A 263 -15.30 27.58 5.71
CA ARG A 263 -16.03 28.80 6.07
C ARG A 263 -15.11 29.72 6.87
N ILE A 264 -14.92 30.94 6.38
CA ILE A 264 -14.16 32.00 7.07
C ILE A 264 -15.11 33.20 7.21
N GLY A 265 -15.68 33.40 8.40
CA GLY A 265 -16.66 34.47 8.65
C GLY A 265 -18.01 34.27 7.93
N ASP A 266 -18.70 35.37 7.62
CA ASP A 266 -20.00 35.41 6.90
C ASP A 266 -19.86 35.39 5.36
N GLU A 267 -18.63 35.31 4.84
CA GLU A 267 -18.40 35.29 3.40
C GLU A 267 -18.71 33.90 2.84
N THR A 268 -19.92 33.76 2.30
CA THR A 268 -20.24 32.63 1.43
C THR A 268 -19.71 32.99 0.04
N THR A 269 -18.60 32.39 -0.39
CA THR A 269 -18.18 32.46 -1.80
C THR A 269 -19.22 31.72 -2.65
N ALA A 270 -20.25 32.46 -3.06
CA ALA A 270 -21.32 31.98 -3.90
C ALA A 270 -20.75 31.73 -5.30
N SER A 271 -20.42 30.48 -5.57
CA SER A 271 -20.01 30.07 -6.92
C SER A 271 -21.23 30.08 -7.85
N PRO A 272 -21.16 30.75 -9.02
CA PRO A 272 -22.32 30.94 -9.90
C PRO A 272 -22.72 29.68 -10.69
N SER A 273 -21.96 28.57 -10.63
CA SER A 273 -22.28 27.35 -11.36
C SER A 273 -22.44 26.14 -10.44
N GLU A 274 -23.49 25.34 -10.68
CA GLU A 274 -23.76 24.11 -9.94
C GLU A 274 -22.62 23.09 -10.04
N LYS A 275 -21.87 23.10 -11.16
CA LYS A 275 -20.77 22.19 -11.45
C LYS A 275 -19.50 22.46 -10.64
N ILE A 276 -19.35 23.66 -10.08
CA ILE A 276 -18.18 24.04 -9.27
C ILE A 276 -18.60 24.54 -7.88
N ARG A 277 -19.79 24.12 -7.42
CA ARG A 277 -20.31 24.50 -6.11
C ARG A 277 -19.55 23.75 -5.01
N PRO A 278 -18.82 24.44 -4.11
CA PRO A 278 -18.08 23.78 -3.05
C PRO A 278 -18.98 23.28 -1.92
N PHE A 279 -18.55 22.19 -1.27
CA PHE A 279 -19.00 21.85 0.07
C PHE A 279 -18.34 22.78 1.06
N VAL A 280 -19.18 23.51 1.80
CA VAL A 280 -18.72 24.43 2.83
C VAL A 280 -18.59 23.65 4.14
N TRP A 281 -17.45 23.75 4.79
CA TRP A 281 -17.15 23.04 6.04
C TRP A 281 -16.53 24.00 7.08
N GLU A 282 -16.80 23.76 8.37
CA GLU A 282 -16.24 24.55 9.48
C GLU A 282 -15.17 23.78 10.25
N THR A 283 -15.33 22.46 10.36
CA THR A 283 -14.41 21.55 11.06
C THR A 283 -13.93 20.42 10.16
N ALA A 284 -12.74 19.90 10.44
CA ALA A 284 -12.16 18.81 9.65
C ALA A 284 -12.95 17.49 9.79
N GLU A 285 -13.56 17.26 10.95
CA GLU A 285 -14.43 16.11 11.22
C GLU A 285 -15.72 16.15 10.39
N GLU A 286 -16.30 17.34 10.23
CA GLU A 286 -17.45 17.56 9.37
C GLU A 286 -17.09 17.27 7.91
N LEU A 287 -15.98 17.84 7.43
CA LEU A 287 -15.48 17.60 6.09
C LEU A 287 -15.21 16.11 5.83
N ALA A 288 -14.55 15.43 6.77
CA ALA A 288 -14.28 14.00 6.67
C ALA A 288 -15.57 13.18 6.57
N SER A 289 -16.59 13.54 7.34
CA SER A 289 -17.91 12.89 7.31
C SER A 289 -18.62 13.08 5.97
N ILE A 290 -18.58 14.31 5.42
CA ILE A 290 -19.16 14.64 4.12
C ILE A 290 -18.46 13.86 3.00
N LEU A 291 -17.13 13.84 3.00
CA LEU A 291 -16.35 13.11 2.01
C LEU A 291 -16.59 11.61 2.10
N LYS A 292 -16.62 11.05 3.31
CA LYS A 292 -16.95 9.63 3.51
C LYS A 292 -18.29 9.28 2.87
N GLN A 293 -19.34 10.05 3.16
CA GLN A 293 -20.67 9.82 2.59
C GLN A 293 -20.67 9.90 1.06
N ARG A 294 -20.02 10.90 0.48
CA ARG A 294 -19.91 11.10 -0.97
C ARG A 294 -19.16 9.97 -1.68
N LEU A 295 -18.00 9.61 -1.15
CA LEU A 295 -17.11 8.62 -1.77
C LEU A 295 -17.65 7.19 -1.67
N THR A 296 -18.48 6.91 -0.67
CA THR A 296 -19.14 5.60 -0.49
C THR A 296 -20.45 5.46 -1.25
N SER A 297 -21.07 6.57 -1.69
CA SER A 297 -22.37 6.54 -2.36
C SER A 297 -22.29 6.33 -3.89
N GLU A 298 -21.10 6.24 -4.50
CA GLU A 298 -20.86 6.02 -5.94
C GLU A 298 -21.66 6.90 -6.93
N VAL A 299 -22.20 8.06 -6.50
CA VAL A 299 -22.86 9.01 -7.42
C VAL A 299 -21.87 10.12 -7.77
N PHE A 300 -21.10 9.91 -8.85
CA PHE A 300 -20.31 10.92 -9.56
C PHE A 300 -20.58 10.86 -11.06
#